data_AF-A0A2G9YH06-F1
#
_entry.id   AF-A0A2G9YH06-F1
#
_cell.length_a   1.000
_cell.length_b   1.000
_cell.length_c   1.000
_cell.angle_alpha   90.00
_cell.angle_beta   90.00
_cell.angle_gamma   90.00
#
_symmetry.space_group_name_H-M   'P 1'
#
loop_
_entity.id
_entity.type
_entity.pdbx_description
1 polymer ?
#
loop_
_entity_poly.entity_id
_entity_poly.type
_entity_poly.pdbx_seq_one_letter_code
_entity_poly.pdbx_strand_id
1 'polypeptide(L)'
;MRSLLEKEKSLIAYDGFEPSGQIHIAQGILRAINVNKMTKAGVKFKMLVADWHAMTNDKMGGDLKKIKIVGKYFIEVWKACGMDLKNVEFVWASDLVKNSSYWELVLKIGRTNKLARFIRTAEFMGREAAAETLS
;
A
#
# COMPACT_ATOMS: atom_id res chain seq x y z
N MET A 1 2.52 -17.36 13.13
CA MET A 1 3.73 -16.55 12.86
C MET A 1 5.01 -17.32 13.12
N ARG A 2 5.20 -17.95 14.30
CA ARG A 2 6.38 -18.81 14.58
C ARG A 2 6.63 -19.89 13.50
N SER A 3 5.59 -20.61 13.10
CA SER A 3 5.65 -21.60 12.02
C SER A 3 5.98 -21.07 10.61
N LEU A 4 5.93 -19.75 10.38
CA LEU A 4 6.38 -19.13 9.13
C LEU A 4 7.85 -18.71 9.22
N LEU A 5 8.31 -18.30 10.41
CA LEU A 5 9.70 -17.96 10.70
C LEU A 5 10.59 -19.22 10.76
N GLU A 6 10.01 -20.35 11.16
CA GLU A 6 10.67 -21.66 11.20
C GLU A 6 10.84 -22.31 9.82
N LYS A 7 10.17 -21.77 8.78
CA LYS A 7 10.31 -22.25 7.40
C LYS A 7 11.46 -21.50 6.72
N GLU A 8 12.33 -22.22 6.04
CA GLU A 8 13.50 -21.71 5.30
C GLU A 8 13.16 -20.82 4.08
N LYS A 9 11.89 -20.45 3.89
CA LYS A 9 11.47 -19.60 2.78
C LYS A 9 11.67 -18.13 3.12
N SER A 10 12.32 -17.39 2.21
CA SER A 10 12.41 -15.92 2.29
C SER A 10 11.01 -15.31 2.42
N LEU A 11 10.73 -14.70 3.58
CA LEU A 11 9.46 -14.04 3.84
C LEU A 11 9.41 -12.70 3.10
N ILE A 12 8.22 -12.36 2.61
CA ILE A 12 7.93 -11.06 2.01
C ILE A 12 6.80 -10.40 2.82
N ALA A 13 7.08 -9.24 3.38
CA ALA A 13 6.08 -8.36 3.98
C ALA A 13 5.79 -7.20 3.03
N TYR A 14 4.63 -6.57 3.18
CA TYR A 14 4.32 -5.34 2.45
C TYR A 14 3.51 -4.38 3.32
N ASP A 15 3.64 -3.09 3.01
CA ASP A 15 2.79 -2.02 3.54
C ASP A 15 2.46 -1.05 2.41
N GLY A 16 1.23 -0.55 2.40
CA GLY A 16 0.71 0.35 1.38
C GLY A 16 0.58 1.77 1.91
N PHE A 17 0.80 2.75 1.04
CA PHE A 17 0.56 4.15 1.37
C PHE A 17 -0.03 4.91 0.18
N GLU A 18 -0.98 5.79 0.48
CA GLU A 18 -1.50 6.76 -0.49
C GLU A 18 -0.60 8.01 -0.49
N PRO A 19 -0.06 8.43 -1.65
CA PRO A 19 0.63 9.71 -1.74
C PRO A 19 -0.39 10.87 -1.63
N SER A 20 -0.59 11.36 -0.42
CA SER A 20 -1.73 12.23 -0.09
C SER A 20 -1.38 13.66 0.31
N GLY A 21 -0.09 14.03 0.38
CA GLY A 21 0.30 15.37 0.82
C GLY A 21 1.65 15.40 1.49
N GLN A 22 1.72 16.11 2.61
CA GLN A 22 2.89 16.15 3.46
C GLN A 22 2.95 14.90 4.33
N ILE A 23 4.15 14.36 4.51
CA ILE A 23 4.36 13.20 5.37
C ILE A 23 4.40 13.65 6.83
N HIS A 24 3.67 12.95 7.69
CA HIS A 24 3.74 13.18 9.13
C HIS A 24 4.79 12.27 9.79
N ILE A 25 5.23 12.60 11.01
CA ILE A 25 6.30 11.90 11.73
C ILE A 25 6.04 10.38 11.82
N ALA A 26 4.80 9.98 12.06
CA ALA A 26 4.42 8.56 12.12
C ALA A 26 4.61 7.84 10.77
N GLN A 27 4.27 8.51 9.67
CA GLN A 27 4.40 7.93 8.32
C GLN A 27 5.85 7.89 7.85
N GLY A 28 6.69 8.84 8.28
CA GLY A 28 8.12 8.88 7.97
C GLY A 28 8.95 8.00 8.91
N ILE A 29 9.20 8.50 10.12
CA ILE A 29 10.17 7.95 11.08
C ILE A 29 9.71 6.60 11.63
N LEU A 30 8.49 6.51 12.17
CA LEU A 30 8.01 5.28 12.80
C LEU A 30 7.92 4.14 11.78
N ARG A 31 7.46 4.44 10.56
CA ARG A 31 7.44 3.47 9.46
C ARG A 31 8.84 3.01 9.09
N ALA A 32 9.82 3.90 8.94
CA ALA A 32 11.21 3.52 8.68
C ALA A 32 11.78 2.60 9.78
N ILE A 33 11.52 2.90 11.06
CA ILE A 33 11.94 2.06 12.19
C ILE A 33 11.34 0.65 12.08
N ASN A 34 10.04 0.54 11.81
CA ASN A 34 9.35 -0.74 11.74
C ASN A 34 9.78 -1.57 10.52
N VAL A 35 9.91 -0.94 9.36
CA VAL A 35 10.44 -1.59 8.15
C VAL A 35 11.86 -2.11 8.40
N ASN A 36 12.72 -1.29 9.02
CA ASN A 36 14.09 -1.68 9.36
C ASN A 36 14.15 -2.86 10.35
N LYS A 37 13.22 -2.96 11.30
CA LYS A 37 13.13 -4.13 12.19
C LYS A 37 12.82 -5.41 11.40
N MET A 38 11.91 -5.32 10.42
CA MET A 38 11.54 -6.45 9.57
C MET A 38 12.69 -6.88 8.67
N THR A 39 13.36 -5.93 8.02
CA THR A 39 14.50 -6.22 7.12
C THR A 39 15.70 -6.77 7.88
N LYS A 40 15.97 -6.27 9.10
CA LYS A 40 17.00 -6.84 10.00
C LYS A 40 16.69 -8.28 10.42
N ALA A 41 15.41 -8.65 10.49
CA ALA A 41 14.98 -10.02 10.74
C ALA A 41 15.02 -10.92 9.48
N GLY A 42 15.58 -10.44 8.37
CA GLY A 42 15.71 -11.20 7.12
C GLY A 42 14.47 -11.19 6.23
N VAL A 43 13.46 -10.37 6.54
CA VAL A 43 12.23 -10.25 5.74
C VAL A 43 12.45 -9.26 4.60
N LYS A 44 12.15 -9.65 3.36
CA LYS A 44 12.07 -8.71 2.24
C LYS A 44 10.82 -7.87 2.38
N PHE A 45 10.92 -6.58 2.16
CA PHE A 45 9.79 -5.67 2.35
C PHE A 45 9.40 -4.99 1.04
N LYS A 46 8.10 -4.99 0.70
CA LYS A 46 7.56 -4.24 -0.43
C LYS A 46 6.77 -3.04 0.06
N MET A 47 7.20 -1.85 -0.31
CA MET A 47 6.48 -0.60 -0.07
C MET A 47 5.60 -0.31 -1.28
N LEU A 48 4.29 -0.49 -1.14
CA LEU A 48 3.33 -0.26 -2.22
C LEU A 48 2.96 1.23 -2.28
N VAL A 49 3.43 1.90 -3.33
CA VAL A 49 3.00 3.26 -3.70
C VAL A 49 1.62 3.16 -4.33
N ALA A 50 0.57 3.39 -3.55
CA ALA A 50 -0.81 3.19 -3.94
C ALA A 50 -1.35 4.39 -4.74
N ASP A 51 -0.68 4.75 -5.84
CA ASP A 51 -0.98 5.93 -6.66
C ASP A 51 -2.37 5.89 -7.30
N TRP A 52 -2.82 4.74 -7.82
CA TRP A 52 -4.20 4.58 -8.30
C TRP A 52 -5.23 4.63 -7.17
N HIS A 53 -4.91 4.17 -5.97
CA HIS A 53 -5.82 4.23 -4.83
C HIS A 53 -5.99 5.69 -4.38
N ALA A 54 -4.88 6.43 -4.28
CA ALA A 54 -4.88 7.86 -4.01
C ALA A 54 -5.69 8.64 -5.08
N MET A 55 -5.58 8.26 -6.35
CA MET A 55 -6.37 8.84 -7.44
C MET A 55 -7.87 8.58 -7.24
N THR A 56 -8.27 7.35 -6.91
CA THR A 56 -9.68 7.01 -6.66
C THR A 56 -10.26 7.64 -5.38
N ASN A 57 -9.39 8.09 -4.47
CA ASN A 57 -9.73 8.82 -3.25
C ASN A 57 -9.55 10.34 -3.39
N ASP A 58 -9.48 10.83 -4.63
CA ASP A 58 -9.41 12.24 -4.99
C ASP A 58 -8.25 13.01 -4.32
N LYS A 59 -7.18 12.29 -3.95
CA LYS A 59 -5.96 12.92 -3.42
C LYS A 59 -5.33 13.76 -4.53
N MET A 60 -4.85 14.95 -4.18
CA MET A 60 -4.29 15.90 -5.16
C MET A 60 -5.26 16.27 -6.29
N GLY A 61 -6.58 16.21 -6.03
CA GLY A 61 -7.62 16.45 -7.03
C GLY A 61 -7.65 15.38 -8.13
N GLY A 62 -7.27 14.14 -7.80
CA GLY A 62 -7.24 13.02 -8.75
C GLY A 62 -6.14 13.10 -9.80
N ASP A 63 -5.21 14.07 -9.71
CA ASP A 63 -4.13 14.22 -10.69
C ASP A 63 -3.01 13.21 -10.44
N LEU A 64 -3.01 12.13 -11.23
CA LEU A 64 -2.02 11.07 -11.14
C LEU A 64 -0.58 11.56 -11.30
N LYS A 65 -0.32 12.65 -12.07
CA LYS A 65 1.04 13.19 -12.20
C LYS A 65 1.50 13.81 -10.88
N LYS A 66 0.64 14.59 -10.22
CA LYS A 66 0.92 15.16 -8.90
C LYS A 66 1.09 14.06 -7.84
N ILE A 67 0.21 13.06 -7.84
CA ILE A 67 0.31 11.91 -6.93
C ILE A 67 1.65 11.19 -7.10
N LYS A 68 2.12 10.98 -8.35
CA LYS A 68 3.43 10.37 -8.60
C LYS A 68 4.59 11.22 -8.09
N ILE A 69 4.52 12.54 -8.20
CA ILE A 69 5.52 13.44 -7.62
C ILE A 69 5.57 13.29 -6.09
N VAL A 70 4.40 13.28 -5.44
CA VAL A 70 4.29 13.09 -3.98
C VAL A 70 4.80 11.72 -3.55
N GLY A 71 4.53 10.66 -4.33
CA GLY A 71 5.06 9.33 -4.06
C GLY A 71 6.58 9.28 -4.10
N LYS A 72 7.20 9.95 -5.08
CA LYS A 72 8.67 10.10 -5.15
C LYS A 72 9.21 10.89 -3.95
N TYR A 73 8.54 11.97 -3.57
CA TYR A 73 8.87 12.74 -2.38
C TYR A 73 8.87 11.86 -1.10
N PHE A 74 7.85 11.01 -0.90
CA PHE A 74 7.81 10.11 0.26
C PHE A 74 8.97 9.11 0.27
N ILE A 75 9.33 8.57 -0.90
CA ILE A 75 10.50 7.67 -1.05
C ILE A 75 11.78 8.36 -0.60
N GLU A 76 12.00 9.62 -1.02
CA GLU A 76 13.16 10.39 -0.58
C GLU A 76 13.15 10.68 0.92
N VAL A 77 11.98 10.93 1.52
CA VAL A 77 11.88 11.10 2.98
C VAL A 77 12.26 9.82 3.71
N TRP A 78 11.79 8.64 3.29
CA TRP A 78 12.18 7.39 3.96
C TRP A 78 13.67 7.09 3.84
N LYS A 79 14.29 7.42 2.70
CA LYS A 79 15.75 7.38 2.56
C LYS A 79 16.44 8.29 3.59
N ALA A 80 15.98 9.54 3.70
CA ALA A 80 16.52 10.49 4.66
C ALA A 80 16.29 10.07 6.13
N CYS A 81 15.20 9.38 6.42
CA CYS A 81 14.94 8.79 7.74
C CYS A 81 15.76 7.52 8.04
N GLY A 82 16.68 7.10 7.15
CA GLY A 82 17.56 5.96 7.37
C GLY A 82 16.90 4.60 7.13
N MET A 83 15.88 4.52 6.26
CA MET A 83 15.34 3.23 5.83
C MET A 83 16.39 2.43 5.05
N ASP A 84 16.65 1.18 5.45
CA ASP A 84 17.59 0.29 4.77
C ASP A 84 16.95 -0.27 3.50
N LEU A 85 17.34 0.33 2.36
CA LEU A 85 16.78 -0.04 1.07
C LEU A 85 17.31 -1.36 0.50
N LYS A 86 18.33 -1.98 1.10
CA LYS A 86 18.91 -3.23 0.57
C LYS A 86 17.87 -4.35 0.42
N ASN A 87 16.91 -4.39 1.36
CA ASN A 87 15.85 -5.39 1.40
C ASN A 87 14.45 -4.77 1.22
N VAL A 88 14.36 -3.52 0.75
CA VAL A 88 13.09 -2.82 0.51
C VAL A 88 12.93 -2.54 -0.98
N GLU A 89 11.78 -2.93 -1.53
CA GLU A 89 11.39 -2.67 -2.91
C GLU A 89 10.18 -1.74 -2.94
N PHE A 90 10.26 -0.65 -3.71
CA PHE A 90 9.10 0.21 -3.94
C PHE A 90 8.35 -0.24 -5.18
N VAL A 91 7.08 -0.58 -5.02
CA VAL A 91 6.20 -1.08 -6.09
C VAL A 91 5.09 -0.08 -6.31
N TRP A 92 4.85 0.32 -7.55
CA TRP A 92 3.78 1.26 -7.88
C TRP A 92 2.51 0.51 -8.25
N ALA A 93 1.35 0.93 -7.72
CA ALA A 93 0.07 0.33 -8.11
C ALA A 93 -0.18 0.51 -9.62
N SER A 94 0.19 1.65 -10.20
CA SER A 94 0.13 1.88 -11.65
C SER A 94 1.02 0.97 -12.50
N ASP A 95 2.02 0.30 -11.91
CA ASP A 95 2.82 -0.71 -12.60
C ASP A 95 2.17 -2.10 -12.48
N LEU A 96 1.58 -2.43 -11.33
CA LEU A 96 0.88 -3.71 -11.12
C LEU A 96 -0.31 -3.90 -12.07
N VAL A 97 -1.10 -2.84 -12.26
CA VAL A 97 -2.31 -2.86 -13.10
C VAL A 97 -2.03 -3.02 -14.59
N LYS A 98 -0.78 -2.89 -15.04
CA LYS A 98 -0.39 -3.16 -16.43
C LYS A 98 -0.45 -4.64 -16.78
N ASN A 99 -0.40 -5.52 -15.77
CA ASN A 99 -0.44 -6.96 -15.96
C ASN A 99 -1.90 -7.44 -15.99
N SER A 100 -2.31 -8.15 -17.04
CA SER A 100 -3.69 -8.68 -17.18
C SER A 100 -4.08 -9.62 -16.04
N SER A 101 -3.14 -10.41 -15.51
CA SER A 101 -3.39 -11.33 -14.39
C SER A 101 -3.84 -10.61 -13.10
N TYR A 102 -3.45 -9.34 -12.93
CA TYR A 102 -3.94 -8.50 -11.84
C TYR A 102 -5.46 -8.34 -11.94
N TRP A 103 -5.97 -8.03 -13.14
CA TRP A 103 -7.39 -7.83 -13.39
C TRP A 103 -8.18 -9.13 -13.33
N GLU A 104 -7.61 -10.25 -13.79
CA GLU A 104 -8.23 -11.57 -13.61
C GLU A 104 -8.43 -11.89 -12.12
N LEU A 105 -7.45 -11.55 -11.27
CA LEU A 105 -7.57 -11.70 -9.83
C LEU A 105 -8.65 -10.79 -9.24
N VAL A 106 -8.71 -9.52 -9.66
CA VAL A 106 -9.76 -8.56 -9.25
C VAL A 106 -11.15 -9.10 -9.58
N LEU A 107 -11.36 -9.57 -10.81
CA LEU A 107 -12.63 -10.14 -11.26
C LEU A 107 -12.99 -11.42 -10.48
N LYS A 108 -12.01 -12.29 -10.22
CA LYS A 108 -12.23 -13.50 -9.40
C LYS A 108 -12.66 -13.17 -7.98
N ILE A 109 -12.03 -12.18 -7.34
CA ILE A 109 -12.41 -11.72 -6.00
C ILE A 109 -13.81 -11.08 -6.04
N GLY A 110 -14.09 -10.24 -7.03
CA GLY A 110 -15.41 -9.64 -7.27
C GLY A 110 -16.52 -10.67 -7.38
N ARG A 111 -16.29 -11.76 -8.12
CA ARG A 111 -17.29 -12.82 -8.33
C ARG A 111 -17.54 -13.72 -7.12
N THR A 112 -16.59 -13.84 -6.21
CA THR A 112 -16.65 -14.76 -5.06
C THR A 112 -17.19 -14.11 -3.79
N ASN A 113 -17.41 -12.79 -3.79
CA ASN A 113 -17.85 -12.03 -2.62
C ASN A 113 -19.18 -11.32 -2.87
N LYS A 114 -20.00 -11.22 -1.82
CA LYS A 114 -21.24 -10.43 -1.84
C LYS A 114 -20.94 -8.94 -1.73
N LEU A 115 -21.76 -8.08 -2.33
CA LEU A 115 -21.61 -6.62 -2.27
C LEU A 115 -21.52 -6.08 -0.84
N ALA A 116 -22.38 -6.54 0.07
CA ALA A 116 -22.35 -6.15 1.48
C ALA A 116 -21.00 -6.43 2.16
N ARG A 117 -20.24 -7.43 1.71
CA ARG A 117 -18.90 -7.70 2.24
C ARG A 117 -17.91 -6.61 1.86
N PHE A 118 -17.97 -6.12 0.62
CA PHE A 118 -17.13 -5.02 0.13
C PHE A 118 -17.44 -3.71 0.83
N ILE A 119 -18.73 -3.38 1.03
CA ILE A 119 -19.15 -2.15 1.71
C ILE A 119 -18.57 -2.10 3.14
N ARG A 120 -18.66 -3.19 3.90
CA ARG A 120 -18.06 -3.27 5.25
C ARG A 120 -16.54 -3.11 5.28
N THR A 121 -15.85 -3.33 4.16
CA THR A 121 -14.41 -3.10 4.09
C THR A 121 -14.05 -1.67 3.70
N ALA A 122 -15.00 -0.85 3.22
CA ALA A 122 -14.70 0.50 2.71
C ALA A 122 -14.17 1.48 3.77
N GLU A 123 -14.30 1.16 5.07
CA GLU A 123 -13.76 1.95 6.19
C GLU A 123 -12.26 2.25 6.05
N PHE A 124 -11.47 1.34 5.46
CA PHE A 124 -10.03 1.57 5.27
C PHE A 124 -9.73 2.77 4.34
N MET A 125 -10.67 3.14 3.48
CA MET A 125 -10.56 4.28 2.57
C MET A 125 -11.00 5.60 3.22
N GLY A 126 -11.35 5.59 4.50
CA GLY A 126 -11.86 6.77 5.21
C GLY A 126 -13.23 7.23 4.73
N ARG A 127 -13.96 6.36 4.01
CA ARG A 127 -15.36 6.60 3.64
C ARG A 127 -16.23 6.10 4.79
N GLU A 128 -17.03 6.98 5.39
CA GLU A 128 -18.12 6.53 6.25
C GLU A 128 -18.99 5.56 5.46
N ALA A 129 -19.46 4.50 6.12
CA ALA A 129 -20.28 3.50 5.49
C ALA A 129 -21.49 4.19 4.84
N ALA A 130 -21.45 4.40 3.52
CA ALA A 130 -22.60 4.76 2.70
C ALA A 130 -23.52 3.54 2.60
N ALA A 131 -23.93 3.02 3.75
CA ALA A 131 -24.87 1.92 3.92
C ALA A 131 -26.32 2.42 3.82
N GLU A 132 -26.54 3.71 3.55
CA GLU A 132 -27.85 4.34 3.56
C GLU A 132 -28.24 4.94 2.19
N THR A 133 -28.03 4.21 1.09
CA THR A 133 -28.72 4.52 -0.20
C THR A 133 -28.67 3.38 -1.22
N LEU A 134 -28.89 2.14 -0.77
CA LEU A 134 -29.17 1.01 -1.67
C LEU A 134 -30.33 0.18 -1.09
N SER A 135 -31.47 0.85 -0.89
CA SER A 135 -32.79 0.24 -0.74
C SER A 135 -33.65 0.62 -1.93
#